data_AF-A0A8T7BM26-F1
#
_entry.id   AF-A0A8T7BM26-F1
#
_cell.length_a   1.000
_cell.length_b   1.000
_cell.length_c   1.000
_cell.angle_alpha   90.00
_cell.angle_beta   90.00
_cell.angle_gamma   90.00
#
_symmetry.space_group_name_H-M   'P 1'
#
loop_
_entity.id
_entity.type
_entity.pdbx_description
1 polymer ?
#
loop_
_entity_poly.entity_id
_entity_poly.type
_entity_poly.pdbx_seq_one_letter_code
_entity_poly.pdbx_strand_id
1 'polypeptide(L)' 'PDDCAEIYMPVCAVRDTGIRCVTTPCESTERIDYSNACSACRDPEVISYTDGQCPMLDTEAPE' A
#
# COMPACT_ATOMS: atom_id res chain seq x y z
N PRO A 1 -6.28 -18.40 14.06
CA PRO A 1 -5.60 -18.76 12.79
C PRO A 1 -5.35 -17.46 12.05
N ASP A 2 -4.22 -16.84 12.37
CA ASP A 2 -3.84 -15.53 11.85
C ASP A 2 -3.05 -15.65 10.54
N ASP A 3 -2.99 -16.83 9.94
CA ASP A 3 -2.29 -17.06 8.68
C ASP A 3 -3.16 -16.66 7.48
N CYS A 4 -2.61 -15.80 6.63
CA CYS A 4 -3.24 -15.47 5.36
C CYS A 4 -3.09 -16.65 4.42
N ALA A 5 -4.15 -16.95 3.67
CA ALA A 5 -4.05 -17.91 2.59
C ALA A 5 -3.07 -17.40 1.52
N GLU A 6 -2.30 -18.32 0.94
CA GLU A 6 -1.37 -18.06 -0.17
C GLU A 6 -2.14 -17.90 -1.49
N ILE A 7 -2.97 -16.84 -1.55
CA ILE A 7 -3.78 -16.49 -2.72
C ILE A 7 -3.24 -15.18 -3.31
N TYR A 8 -3.08 -15.17 -4.63
CA TYR A 8 -2.70 -13.96 -5.36
C TYR A 8 -3.94 -13.21 -5.85
N MET A 9 -4.30 -12.15 -5.13
CA MET A 9 -5.35 -11.19 -5.45
C MET A 9 -4.82 -9.80 -5.08
N PRO A 10 -3.95 -9.20 -5.91
CA PRO A 10 -3.13 -8.09 -5.48
C PRO A 10 -3.96 -6.87 -5.05
N VAL A 11 -3.45 -6.15 -4.07
CA VAL A 11 -4.02 -4.91 -3.56
C VAL A 11 -2.94 -3.83 -3.45
N CYS A 12 -3.32 -2.60 -3.73
CA CYS A 12 -2.47 -1.42 -3.55
C CYS A 12 -2.73 -0.87 -2.16
N ALA A 13 -1.76 -1.03 -1.26
CA ALA A 13 -1.86 -0.51 0.09
C ALA A 13 -1.16 0.83 0.21
N VAL A 14 -1.74 1.72 1.01
CA VAL A 14 -1.09 2.92 1.51
C VAL A 14 -0.59 2.60 2.90
N ARG A 15 0.73 2.65 3.11
CA ARG A 15 1.34 2.45 4.44
C ARG A 15 2.06 3.70 4.92
N ASP A 16 2.09 3.88 6.24
CA ASP A 16 2.86 4.92 6.91
C ASP A 16 4.35 4.57 6.85
N THR A 17 5.20 5.51 6.43
CA THR A 17 6.66 5.30 6.36
C THR A 17 7.36 5.55 7.70
N GLY A 18 6.61 5.95 8.73
CA GLY A 18 7.15 6.44 10.00
C GLY A 18 7.82 7.82 9.90
N ILE A 19 7.95 8.40 8.69
CA ILE A 19 8.62 9.68 8.47
C ILE A 19 7.68 10.81 8.94
N ARG A 20 8.17 11.61 9.89
CA ARG A 20 7.49 12.83 10.36
C ARG A 20 8.38 14.04 10.08
N CYS A 21 8.07 14.79 9.03
CA CYS A 21 8.82 15.99 8.66
C CYS A 21 8.22 17.24 9.31
N VAL A 22 9.07 18.25 9.53
CA VAL A 22 8.67 19.58 10.01
C VAL A 22 8.18 20.47 8.84
N THR A 23 8.66 20.22 7.63
CA THR A 23 8.38 21.01 6.41
C THR A 23 7.81 20.14 5.29
N THR A 24 6.95 20.71 4.45
CA THR A 24 6.29 20.03 3.32
C THR A 24 7.02 20.25 1.98
N PRO A 25 6.95 19.32 1.02
CA PRO A 25 6.18 18.06 1.04
C PRO A 25 6.87 16.96 1.87
N CYS A 26 6.08 16.25 2.66
CA CYS A 26 6.55 15.12 3.47
C CYS A 26 5.88 13.85 2.96
N GLU A 27 6.66 12.92 2.43
CA GLU A 27 6.20 11.60 2.02
C GLU A 27 6.12 10.68 3.24
N SER A 28 5.20 11.00 4.15
CA SER A 28 4.90 10.18 5.35
C SER A 28 4.14 8.89 5.02
N THR A 29 3.76 8.70 3.76
CA THR A 29 3.02 7.53 3.28
C THR A 29 3.55 7.08 1.94
N GLU A 30 3.64 5.78 1.72
CA GLU A 30 3.99 5.18 0.44
C GLU A 30 2.89 4.24 -0.05
N ARG A 31 2.89 3.98 -1.36
CA ARG A 31 1.98 3.02 -2.02
C ARG A 31 2.78 1.78 -2.38
N ILE A 32 2.32 0.61 -1.93
CA ILE A 32 3.00 -0.67 -2.16
C ILE A 32 2.00 -1.79 -2.48
N ASP A 33 2.43 -2.71 -3.33
CA ASP A 33 1.64 -3.89 -3.68
C ASP A 33 1.75 -4.97 -2.60
N TYR A 34 0.60 -5.50 -2.17
CA TYR A 34 0.52 -6.73 -1.38
C TYR A 34 -0.12 -7.84 -2.22
N SER A 35 0.25 -9.09 -1.95
CA SER A 35 -0.29 -10.25 -2.68
C SER A 35 -1.79 -10.45 -2.49
N ASN A 36 -2.35 -10.00 -1.35
CA ASN A 36 -3.78 -9.99 -1.08
C ASN A 36 -4.15 -9.05 0.08
N ALA A 37 -5.46 -8.81 0.22
CA ALA A 37 -6.04 -7.97 1.26
C ALA A 37 -5.70 -8.42 2.70
N CYS A 38 -5.59 -9.73 2.94
CA CYS A 38 -5.21 -10.24 4.25
C CYS A 38 -3.76 -9.85 4.57
N SER A 39 -2.82 -10.05 3.63
CA SER A 39 -1.43 -9.65 3.80
C SER A 39 -1.28 -8.15 4.04
N ALA A 40 -2.07 -7.31 3.34
CA ALA A 40 -2.11 -5.87 3.60
C ALA A 40 -2.67 -5.54 4.98
N CYS A 41 -3.79 -6.16 5.39
CA CYS A 41 -4.42 -5.90 6.69
C CYS A 41 -3.59 -6.37 7.89
N ARG A 42 -2.69 -7.35 7.69
CA ARG A 42 -1.78 -7.82 8.75
C ARG A 42 -0.61 -6.88 8.99
N ASP A 43 -0.30 -6.01 8.03
CA ASP A 43 0.76 -5.04 8.19
C ASP A 43 0.24 -3.85 9.03
N PRO A 44 0.79 -3.61 10.23
CA PRO A 44 0.33 -2.54 11.11
C PRO A 44 0.62 -1.14 10.55
N GLU A 45 1.52 -1.03 9.57
CA GLU A 45 1.85 0.23 8.91
C GLU A 45 0.83 0.55 7.81
N VAL A 46 0.04 -0.42 7.34
CA VAL A 46 -0.99 -0.20 6.33
C VAL A 46 -2.17 0.58 6.91
N ILE A 47 -2.43 1.73 6.31
CA ILE A 47 -3.52 2.64 6.65
C ILE A 47 -4.79 2.26 5.88
N SER A 48 -4.63 1.88 4.61
CA SER A 48 -5.73 1.49 3.72
C SER A 48 -5.21 0.67 2.55
N TYR A 49 -6.09 -0.04 1.86
CA TYR A 49 -5.78 -0.70 0.59
C TYR A 49 -6.94 -0.58 -0.40
N THR A 50 -6.63 -0.73 -1.68
CA THR A 50 -7.59 -0.78 -2.78
C THR A 50 -7.31 -2.01 -3.63
N ASP A 51 -8.37 -2.54 -4.24
CA ASP A 51 -8.28 -3.71 -5.11
C ASP A 51 -7.40 -3.42 -6.34
N GLY A 52 -6.55 -4.38 -6.73
CA GLY A 52 -5.62 -4.23 -7.85
C GLY A 52 -4.26 -3.69 -7.42
N GLN A 53 -3.29 -3.71 -8.35
CA GLN A 53 -1.94 -3.23 -8.09
C GLN A 53 -1.86 -1.70 -8.08
N CYS A 54 -0.86 -1.15 -7.40
CA CYS A 54 -0.58 0.26 -7.41
C CYS A 54 -0.23 0.70 -8.83
N PRO A 55 -0.71 1.88 -9.27
CA PRO A 55 -0.29 2.42 -10.54
C PRO A 55 1.23 2.58 -10.50
N MET A 56 1.92 1.99 -11.49
CA MET A 56 3.33 2.26 -11.70
C MET A 56 3.41 3.77 -11.95
N LEU A 57 4.11 4.50 -11.08
CA LEU A 57 4.34 5.94 -11.25
C LEU A 57 5.39 6.18 -12.36
N ASP A 58 5.18 5.54 -13.50
CA ASP A 58 6.01 5.62 -14.68
C ASP A 58 5.08 6.03 -15.83
N THR A 59 4.78 7.32 -15.91
CA THR A 59 4.11 8.01 -17.03
C THR A 59 2.59 7.92 -17.03
N GLU A 60 1.97 9.07 -16.71
CA GLU A 60 0.67 9.55 -17.21
C GLU A 60 -0.49 8.53 -17.21
N ALA A 61 -1.38 8.63 -16.23
CA ALA A 61 -2.76 8.19 -16.42
C ALA A 61 -3.41 9.12 -17.48
N PRO A 62 -3.78 8.64 -18.69
CA PRO A 62 -4.68 9.42 -19.52
C PRO A 62 -6.07 9.43 -18.87
N GLU A 63 -6.65 10.62 -18.78
CA GLU A 63 -8.04 10.89 -18.35
C GLU A 63 -9.08 10.15 -19.21
#